data_AF-A0A6G4X4A5-F1
#
_entry.id   AF-A0A6G4X4A5-F1
#
_cell.length_a   1.000
_cell.length_b   1.000
_cell.length_c   1.000
_cell.angle_alpha   90.00
_cell.angle_beta   90.00
_cell.angle_gamma   90.00
#
_symmetry.space_group_name_H-M   'P 1'
#
loop_
_entity.id
_entity.type
_entity.pdbx_description
1 polymer ?
#
loop_
_entity_poly.entity_id
_entity_poly.type
_entity_poly.pdbx_seq_one_letter_code
_entity_poly.pdbx_strand_id
1 'polypeptide(L)' 'PFRTAPRLLATPHLGYVSEDNYRTYYGQAVEDIEAFLKGSPIRTLGAPGR' A
#
# COMPACT_ATOMS: atom_id res chain seq x y z
N PRO A 1 22.21 16.61 -0.51
CA PRO A 1 22.84 16.41 -1.84
C PRO A 1 21.82 16.34 -2.99
N PHE A 2 20.78 15.49 -2.93
CA PHE A 2 19.87 15.27 -4.07
C PHE A 2 18.86 16.38 -4.34
N ARG A 3 18.50 17.20 -3.33
CA ARG A 3 17.57 18.33 -3.51
C ARG A 3 18.08 19.43 -4.46
N THR A 4 19.39 19.52 -4.64
CA THR A 4 20.05 20.57 -5.44
C THR A 4 20.81 19.99 -6.64
N ALA A 5 20.59 18.72 -6.97
CA ALA A 5 21.30 18.05 -8.06
C ALA A 5 20.82 18.58 -9.42
N PRO A 6 21.70 19.06 -10.30
CA PRO A 6 21.29 19.51 -11.61
C PRO A 6 20.79 18.31 -12.43
N ARG A 7 19.67 18.49 -13.14
CA ARG A 7 19.03 17.48 -14.02
C ARG A 7 18.40 16.28 -13.31
N LEU A 8 18.16 16.37 -12.00
CA LEU A 8 17.35 15.38 -11.28
C LEU A 8 15.91 15.89 -11.12
N LEU A 9 14.94 15.16 -11.68
CA LEU A 9 13.53 15.28 -11.34
C LEU A 9 13.15 14.11 -10.43
N ALA A 10 12.95 14.39 -9.15
CA ALA A 10 12.52 13.41 -8.17
C ALA A 10 11.12 13.76 -7.66
N THR A 11 10.20 12.82 -7.73
CA THR A 11 8.87 12.93 -7.12
C THR A 11 8.88 12.26 -5.74
N PRO A 12 8.16 12.78 -4.74
CA PRO A 12 8.12 12.22 -3.39
C PRO A 12 7.23 10.96 -3.31
N HIS A 13 7.66 9.86 -3.94
CA HIS A 13 6.94 8.57 -3.93
C HIS A 13 5.48 8.67 -4.42
N LEU A 14 5.24 9.43 -5.50
CA LEU A 14 3.91 9.69 -6.03
C LEU A 14 3.38 8.63 -7.00
N GLY A 15 4.10 7.51 -7.19
CA GLY A 15 3.77 6.49 -8.20
C GLY A 15 2.39 5.84 -8.04
N TYR A 16 1.81 5.90 -6.84
CA TYR A 16 0.50 5.33 -6.49
C TYR A 16 -0.47 6.37 -5.89
N VAL A 17 -0.17 7.67 -6.05
CA VAL A 17 -1.00 8.75 -5.51
C VAL A 17 -2.06 9.12 -6.55
N SER A 18 -3.15 8.35 -6.55
CA SER A 18 -4.37 8.63 -7.33
C SER A 18 -5.61 8.32 -6.48
N GLU A 19 -6.73 8.94 -6.81
CA GLU A 19 -7.99 8.71 -6.10
C GLU A 19 -8.41 7.23 -6.16
N ASP A 20 -8.37 6.63 -7.35
CA ASP A 20 -8.73 5.23 -7.57
C ASP A 20 -7.84 4.28 -6.76
N ASN A 21 -6.54 4.58 -6.69
CA ASN A 21 -5.61 3.76 -5.92
C ASN A 21 -5.89 3.89 -4.42
N TYR A 22 -6.17 5.10 -3.92
CA TYR A 22 -6.53 5.31 -2.52
C TYR A 22 -7.84 4.61 -2.14
N ARG A 23 -8.86 4.72 -2.99
CA ARG A 23 -10.14 4.04 -2.80
C ARG A 23 -9.95 2.54 -2.62
N THR A 24 -9.11 1.93 -3.46
CA THR A 24 -8.83 0.49 -3.42
C THR A 24 -7.96 0.13 -2.22
N TYR A 25 -6.79 0.76 -2.06
CA TYR A 25 -5.82 0.40 -1.02
C TYR A 25 -6.37 0.58 0.39
N TYR A 26 -6.99 1.74 0.68
CA TYR A 26 -7.54 1.98 2.01
C TYR A 26 -8.79 1.14 2.27
N GLY A 27 -9.61 0.88 1.24
CA GLY A 27 -10.74 -0.06 1.35
C GLY A 27 -10.28 -1.46 1.74
N GLN A 28 -9.30 -2.01 1.02
CA GLN A 28 -8.74 -3.34 1.30
C GLN A 28 -8.04 -3.40 2.66
N ALA A 29 -7.35 -2.34 3.08
CA ALA A 29 -6.73 -2.28 4.41
C ALA A 29 -7.77 -2.41 5.55
N VAL A 30 -8.93 -1.76 5.41
CA VAL A 30 -10.01 -1.88 6.40
C VAL A 30 -10.62 -3.28 6.38
N GLU A 31 -10.88 -3.83 5.20
CA GLU A 31 -11.38 -5.21 5.05
C GLU A 31 -10.42 -6.24 5.69
N ASP A 32 -9.10 -6.08 5.52
CA ASP A 32 -8.10 -6.96 6.12
C ASP A 32 -8.14 -6.91 7.65
N ILE A 33 -8.26 -5.70 8.22
CA ILE A 33 -8.40 -5.49 9.67
C ILE A 33 -9.66 -6.17 10.19
N GLU A 34 -10.81 -5.95 9.53
CA GLU A 34 -12.06 -6.57 9.93
C GLU A 34 -11.99 -8.10 9.88
N ALA A 35 -11.43 -8.66 8.81
CA ALA A 35 -11.29 -10.09 8.60
C ALA A 35 -10.36 -10.72 9.64
N PHE A 36 -9.26 -10.05 9.98
CA PHE A 36 -8.36 -10.47 11.05
C PHE A 36 -9.06 -10.50 12.41
N LEU A 37 -9.81 -9.45 12.76
CA LEU A 37 -10.57 -9.38 14.03
C LEU A 37 -11.68 -10.45 14.11
N LYS A 38 -12.22 -10.88 12.96
CA LYS A 38 -13.20 -11.97 12.85
C LYS A 38 -12.56 -13.37 12.90
N GLY A 39 -11.23 -13.47 12.99
CA GLY A 39 -10.50 -14.75 13.01
C GLY A 39 -10.38 -15.43 11.64
N SER A 40 -10.72 -14.72 10.55
CA SER A 40 -10.68 -15.22 9.18
C SER A 40 -9.85 -14.29 8.30
N PRO A 41 -8.53 -14.16 8.54
CA PRO A 41 -7.69 -13.22 7.80
C PRO A 41 -7.73 -13.50 6.29
N ILE A 42 -7.81 -12.44 5.50
CA ILE A 42 -7.79 -12.46 4.04
C ILE A 42 -6.51 -11.79 3.54
N ARG A 43 -6.15 -12.00 2.26
CA ARG A 43 -4.96 -11.42 1.62
C ARG A 43 -3.66 -11.64 2.43
N THR A 44 -3.52 -12.80 3.05
CA THR A 44 -2.34 -13.14 3.86
C THR A 44 -1.08 -13.22 3.00
N LEU A 45 0.03 -12.71 3.53
CA LEU A 45 1.34 -12.75 2.87
C LEU A 45 2.10 -14.01 3.29
N GLY A 46 2.67 -14.74 2.31
CA GLY A 46 3.38 -16.01 2.53
C GLY A 46 2.54 -17.25 2.19
N ALA A 47 3.17 -18.43 2.21
CA ALA A 47 2.47 -19.69 1.88
C ALA A 47 1.57 -20.15 3.04
N PRO A 48 0.36 -20.68 2.77
CA PRO A 48 -0.42 -21.35 3.79
C PRO A 48 0.28 -22.66 4.19
N GLY A 49 0.64 -22.78 5.47
CA GLY A 49 1.21 -24.01 6.03
C GLY A 49 2.71 -24.16 5.84
N ARG A 50 3.46 -23.80 6.88
CA ARG A 50 4.65 -24.55 7.30
C ARG A 50 4.57 -24.77 8.80
#